data_AF-A0A0B8P7S5-F1
#
_entry.id   AF-A0A0B8P7S5-F1
#
_cell.length_a   1.000
_cell.length_b   1.000
_cell.length_c   1.000
_cell.angle_alpha   90.00
_cell.angle_beta   90.00
_cell.angle_gamma   90.00
#
_symmetry.space_group_name_H-M   'P 1'
#
loop_
_entity.id
_entity.type
_entity.pdbx_description
1 polymer ?
#
loop_
_entity_poly.entity_id
_entity_poly.type
_entity_poly.pdbx_seq_one_letter_code
_entity_poly.pdbx_strand_id
1 'polypeptide(L)'
;MYQATQDSVCVGVVLAVEEGGLDSDTIRNVQLGKRRPVGHLVPVSLANHLATAEPATQKSLRVMRIAVHPELQGKGVGSALLEYLSSQAHNFSYLSTSFGATAELFDFWNQNKFVCVRLGVKQDQASGCFSTILVKPLLSHLDWLAEAKEFVTQSLLDTAPDYHLRLQNDLLFRLLQQQGHTTSTRDRNLISNYANGGNSFETCRSAIASAMANLLSNGNEFSFDMNWGLLISAGIKKMSWGELAQEFGFTGKKQVEKALRVAVSDRIIRNLQCK
;
A
#
# COMPACT_ATOMS: atom_id res chain seq x y z
N MET A 1 -13.94 20.14 12.82
CA MET A 1 -12.68 19.82 13.53
C MET A 1 -13.06 19.06 14.79
N TYR A 2 -12.30 18.03 15.13
CA TYR A 2 -12.52 17.20 16.31
C TYR A 2 -11.26 17.24 17.18
N GLN A 3 -11.42 17.17 18.50
CA GLN A 3 -10.30 17.26 19.44
C GLN A 3 -10.41 16.21 20.54
N ALA A 4 -9.25 15.76 21.03
CA ALA A 4 -9.11 14.98 22.23
C ALA A 4 -8.53 15.89 23.32
N THR A 5 -9.11 15.85 24.51
CA THR A 5 -8.68 16.66 25.65
C THR A 5 -8.42 15.77 26.85
N GLN A 6 -7.34 16.05 27.59
CA GLN A 6 -7.04 15.45 28.89
C GLN A 6 -6.85 16.59 29.89
N ASP A 7 -7.55 16.56 31.02
CA ASP A 7 -7.52 17.62 32.04
C ASP A 7 -7.71 19.03 31.44
N SER A 8 -8.66 19.15 30.51
CA SER A 8 -8.96 20.38 29.74
C SER A 8 -7.85 20.88 28.79
N VAL A 9 -6.76 20.13 28.63
CA VAL A 9 -5.69 20.42 27.67
C VAL A 9 -5.93 19.65 26.37
N CYS A 10 -5.81 20.31 25.22
CA CYS A 10 -5.89 19.66 23.92
C CYS A 10 -4.65 18.78 23.69
N VAL A 11 -4.87 17.47 23.55
CA VAL A 11 -3.80 16.46 23.36
C VAL A 11 -3.77 15.87 21.95
N GLY A 12 -4.80 16.14 21.15
CA GLY A 12 -4.83 15.76 19.74
C GLY A 12 -5.98 16.39 18.99
N VAL A 13 -5.82 16.54 17.68
CA VAL A 13 -6.80 17.15 16.78
C VAL A 13 -6.91 16.37 15.49
N VAL A 14 -8.13 16.35 14.94
CA VAL A 14 -8.42 15.91 13.58
C VAL A 14 -9.17 17.01 12.84
N LEU A 15 -8.63 17.41 11.70
CA LEU A 15 -9.28 18.28 10.74
C LEU A 15 -9.72 17.44 9.55
N ALA A 16 -11.03 17.37 9.35
CA ALA A 16 -11.64 16.67 8.23
C ALA A 16 -12.45 17.62 7.36
N VAL A 17 -12.56 17.31 6.08
CA VAL A 17 -13.28 18.08 5.07
C VAL A 17 -14.18 17.17 4.26
N GLU A 18 -15.40 17.62 3.98
CA GLU A 18 -16.34 16.88 3.14
C GLU A 18 -15.89 16.91 1.68
N GLU A 19 -15.99 15.77 1.01
CA GLU A 19 -15.67 15.60 -0.41
C GLU A 19 -16.70 14.67 -1.09
N GLY A 20 -16.68 14.63 -2.41
CA GLY A 20 -17.62 13.82 -3.22
C GLY A 20 -19.01 14.47 -3.36
N GLY A 21 -20.04 13.66 -3.65
CA GLY A 21 -21.39 14.15 -3.93
C GLY A 21 -21.49 14.94 -5.25
N LEU A 22 -20.63 14.63 -6.22
CA LEU A 22 -20.54 15.36 -7.48
C LEU A 22 -21.60 14.90 -8.49
N ASP A 23 -22.07 15.83 -9.33
CA ASP A 23 -22.98 15.52 -10.43
C ASP A 23 -22.27 14.82 -11.60
N SER A 24 -23.03 14.12 -12.43
CA SER A 24 -22.52 13.32 -13.55
C SER A 24 -21.75 14.14 -14.58
N ASP A 25 -22.17 15.38 -14.84
CA ASP A 25 -21.51 16.24 -15.84
C ASP A 25 -20.15 16.72 -15.34
N THR A 26 -20.06 17.06 -14.05
CA THR A 26 -18.79 17.38 -13.40
C THR A 26 -17.85 16.18 -13.41
N ILE A 27 -18.32 14.99 -13.04
CA ILE A 27 -17.52 13.75 -13.04
C ILE A 27 -17.02 13.43 -14.45
N ARG A 28 -17.89 13.50 -15.46
CA ARG A 28 -17.51 13.24 -16.86
C ARG A 28 -16.43 14.23 -17.35
N ASN A 29 -16.57 15.50 -17.03
CA ASN A 29 -15.57 16.50 -17.41
C ASN A 29 -14.23 16.31 -16.68
N VAL A 30 -14.26 15.82 -15.45
CA VAL A 30 -13.08 15.42 -14.68
C VAL A 30 -12.36 14.24 -15.32
N GLN A 31 -13.10 13.19 -15.70
CA GLN A 31 -12.56 11.99 -16.36
C GLN A 31 -11.95 12.30 -17.73
N LEU A 32 -12.51 13.28 -18.44
CA LEU A 32 -11.96 13.77 -19.71
C LEU A 32 -10.82 14.79 -19.54
N GLY A 33 -10.40 15.10 -18.31
CA GLY A 33 -9.35 16.08 -18.03
C GLY A 33 -9.73 17.54 -18.37
N LYS A 34 -11.01 17.81 -18.63
CA LYS A 34 -11.53 19.14 -19.00
C LYS A 34 -11.76 20.05 -17.79
N ARG A 35 -11.95 19.46 -16.61
CA ARG A 35 -12.24 20.20 -15.37
C ARG A 35 -11.46 19.61 -14.20
N ARG A 36 -11.01 20.48 -13.30
CA ARG A 36 -10.47 20.11 -11.99
C ARG A 36 -11.24 20.88 -10.93
N PRO A 37 -12.31 20.30 -10.35
CA PRO A 37 -13.07 20.92 -9.27
C PRO A 37 -12.14 21.34 -8.13
N VAL A 38 -12.41 22.49 -7.53
CA VAL A 38 -11.71 22.92 -6.32
C VAL A 38 -12.23 22.10 -5.15
N GLY A 39 -11.33 21.56 -4.33
CA GLY A 39 -11.68 20.56 -3.33
C GLY A 39 -11.86 19.16 -3.95
N HIS A 40 -12.52 18.26 -3.22
CA HIS A 40 -12.83 16.89 -3.69
C HIS A 40 -11.61 16.08 -4.17
N LEU A 41 -10.46 16.25 -3.52
CA LEU A 41 -9.18 15.67 -3.93
C LEU A 41 -9.27 14.15 -4.13
N VAL A 42 -9.74 13.44 -3.11
CA VAL A 42 -9.75 11.97 -3.15
C VAL A 42 -10.80 11.45 -4.13
N PRO A 43 -12.08 11.88 -4.08
CA PRO A 43 -13.10 11.36 -4.97
C PRO A 43 -12.81 11.60 -6.46
N VAL A 44 -12.32 12.79 -6.82
CA VAL A 44 -11.89 13.11 -8.19
C VAL A 44 -10.69 12.26 -8.61
N SER A 45 -9.72 12.08 -7.71
CA SER A 45 -8.55 11.25 -8.00
C SER A 45 -8.93 9.79 -8.23
N LEU A 46 -9.85 9.23 -7.44
CA LEU A 46 -10.30 7.85 -7.58
C LEU A 46 -11.16 7.67 -8.84
N ALA A 47 -12.05 8.61 -9.16
CA ALA A 47 -12.88 8.52 -10.34
C ALA A 47 -12.08 8.54 -11.66
N ASN A 48 -10.96 9.26 -11.67
CA ASN A 48 -10.01 9.23 -12.79
C ASN A 48 -9.16 7.97 -12.79
N HIS A 49 -8.71 7.52 -11.62
CA HIS A 49 -7.81 6.38 -11.51
C HIS A 49 -8.46 5.06 -11.88
N LEU A 50 -9.68 4.86 -11.40
CA LEU A 50 -10.45 3.63 -11.55
C LEU A 50 -11.41 3.68 -12.74
N ALA A 51 -11.45 4.80 -13.47
CA ALA A 51 -12.40 5.03 -14.57
C ALA A 51 -13.89 4.80 -14.20
N THR A 52 -14.24 4.92 -12.93
CA THR A 52 -15.63 4.78 -12.42
C THR A 52 -16.11 6.07 -11.76
N ALA A 53 -17.40 6.38 -11.87
CA ALA A 53 -17.98 7.57 -11.26
C ALA A 53 -18.24 7.39 -9.75
N GLU A 54 -18.39 6.15 -9.27
CA GLU A 54 -18.91 5.85 -7.93
C GLU A 54 -18.17 6.55 -6.79
N PRO A 55 -16.82 6.59 -6.73
CA PRO A 55 -16.13 7.27 -5.64
C PRO A 55 -16.45 8.76 -5.56
N ALA A 56 -16.71 9.41 -6.72
CA ALA A 56 -17.02 10.83 -6.84
C ALA A 56 -18.49 11.17 -6.59
N THR A 57 -19.41 10.25 -6.93
CA THR A 57 -20.83 10.38 -6.61
C THR A 57 -21.09 10.23 -5.11
N GLN A 58 -20.36 9.33 -4.45
CA GLN A 58 -20.48 9.08 -3.02
C GLN A 58 -19.92 10.24 -2.18
N LYS A 59 -20.56 10.54 -1.04
CA LYS A 59 -20.01 11.50 -0.07
C LYS A 59 -18.91 10.84 0.76
N SER A 60 -17.82 11.56 0.95
CA SER A 60 -16.70 11.12 1.79
C SER A 60 -16.27 12.20 2.75
N LEU A 61 -15.66 11.80 3.85
CA LEU A 61 -15.07 12.72 4.82
C LEU A 61 -13.56 12.49 4.85
N ARG A 62 -12.80 13.41 4.24
CA ARG A 62 -11.36 13.29 4.15
C ARG A 62 -10.70 13.84 5.40
N VAL A 63 -9.89 13.02 6.07
CA VAL A 63 -8.97 13.49 7.10
C VAL A 63 -7.87 14.29 6.40
N MET A 64 -7.93 15.61 6.54
CA MET A 64 -6.94 16.52 5.96
C MET A 64 -5.70 16.62 6.84
N ARG A 65 -5.88 16.63 8.16
CA ARG A 65 -4.79 16.58 9.14
C ARG A 65 -5.22 15.82 10.38
N ILE A 66 -4.29 15.08 10.94
CA ILE A 66 -4.36 14.52 12.29
C ILE A 66 -3.05 14.85 12.99
N ALA A 67 -3.14 15.28 14.25
CA ALA A 67 -1.97 15.56 15.07
C ALA A 67 -2.25 15.11 16.50
N VAL A 68 -1.25 14.50 17.14
CA VAL A 68 -1.27 14.10 18.54
C VAL A 68 -0.03 14.69 19.19
N HIS A 69 -0.18 15.17 20.42
CA HIS A 69 0.93 15.69 21.21
C HIS A 69 2.10 14.68 21.24
N PRO A 70 3.36 15.09 21.00
CA PRO A 70 4.48 14.15 20.83
C PRO A 70 4.62 13.11 21.94
N GLU A 71 4.45 13.52 23.21
CA GLU A 71 4.55 12.62 24.37
C GLU A 71 3.41 11.59 24.50
N LEU A 72 2.37 11.75 23.69
CA LEU A 72 1.18 10.89 23.66
C LEU A 72 1.03 10.13 22.33
N GLN A 73 1.99 10.27 21.41
CA GLN A 73 2.08 9.43 20.23
C GLN A 73 2.33 7.97 20.64
N GLY A 74 1.81 7.02 19.85
CA GLY A 74 1.87 5.59 20.17
C GLY A 74 0.98 5.14 21.34
N LYS A 75 0.28 6.04 22.05
CA LYS A 75 -0.61 5.70 23.17
C LYS A 75 -2.10 5.59 22.79
N GLY A 76 -2.40 5.47 21.50
CA GLY A 76 -3.77 5.25 21.00
C GLY A 76 -4.65 6.51 20.82
N VAL A 77 -4.18 7.72 21.19
CA VAL A 77 -4.96 8.96 21.06
C VAL A 77 -5.42 9.23 19.62
N GLY A 78 -4.53 9.04 18.64
CA GLY A 78 -4.85 9.22 17.23
C GLY A 78 -5.91 8.22 16.74
N SER A 79 -5.82 6.97 17.18
CA SER A 79 -6.81 5.94 16.85
C SER A 79 -8.17 6.25 17.47
N ALA A 80 -8.20 6.69 18.73
CA ALA A 80 -9.43 7.11 19.41
C ALA A 80 -10.10 8.31 18.68
N LEU A 81 -9.31 9.27 18.20
CA LEU A 81 -9.82 10.38 17.38
C LEU A 81 -10.43 9.89 16.06
N LEU A 82 -9.80 8.93 15.37
CA LEU A 82 -10.32 8.37 14.12
C LEU A 82 -11.56 7.52 14.34
N GLU A 83 -11.63 6.78 15.44
CA GLU A 83 -12.81 6.02 15.84
C GLU A 83 -13.98 6.94 16.16
N TYR A 84 -13.74 8.01 16.94
CA TYR A 84 -14.72 9.04 17.20
C TYR A 84 -15.20 9.69 15.90
N LEU A 85 -14.29 10.12 15.02
CA LEU A 85 -14.64 10.66 13.71
C LEU A 85 -15.54 9.70 12.91
N SER A 86 -15.20 8.40 12.91
CA SER A 86 -15.97 7.38 12.21
C SER A 86 -17.40 7.29 12.76
N SER A 87 -17.59 7.37 14.08
CA SER A 87 -18.91 7.35 14.72
C SER A 87 -19.78 8.56 14.36
N GLN A 88 -19.16 9.72 14.08
CA GLN A 88 -19.85 10.95 13.71
C GLN A 88 -20.16 11.05 12.20
N ALA A 89 -19.58 10.16 11.38
CA ALA A 89 -19.62 10.25 9.93
C ALA A 89 -20.77 9.43 9.28
N HIS A 90 -21.93 9.37 9.90
CA HIS A 90 -23.07 8.53 9.47
C HIS A 90 -23.66 8.89 8.09
N ASN A 91 -23.43 10.10 7.58
CA ASN A 91 -23.89 10.54 6.26
C ASN A 91 -22.85 10.36 5.12
N PHE A 92 -21.74 9.69 5.40
CA PHE A 92 -20.64 9.49 4.46
C PHE A 92 -20.48 8.01 4.14
N SER A 93 -20.17 7.70 2.87
CA SER A 93 -19.92 6.33 2.42
C SER A 93 -18.57 5.81 2.90
N TYR A 94 -17.57 6.69 3.02
CA TYR A 94 -16.22 6.34 3.45
C TYR A 94 -15.46 7.53 4.06
N LEU A 95 -14.51 7.22 4.93
CA LEU A 95 -13.43 8.16 5.27
C LEU A 95 -12.29 8.02 4.26
N SER A 96 -11.57 9.09 4.02
CA SER A 96 -10.37 9.06 3.19
C SER A 96 -9.22 9.87 3.78
N THR A 97 -8.01 9.64 3.28
CA THR A 97 -6.83 10.45 3.59
C THR A 97 -5.88 10.43 2.38
N SER A 98 -5.04 11.46 2.27
CA SER A 98 -3.95 11.48 1.31
C SER A 98 -2.71 12.11 1.94
N PHE A 99 -1.58 11.41 1.84
CA PHE A 99 -0.32 11.79 2.50
C PHE A 99 0.89 11.24 1.74
N GLY A 100 2.09 11.73 2.07
CA GLY A 100 3.35 11.17 1.58
C GLY A 100 3.62 9.83 2.26
N ALA A 101 3.68 8.75 1.49
CA ALA A 101 3.73 7.39 2.01
C ALA A 101 5.07 7.10 2.70
N THR A 102 4.98 6.71 3.96
CA THR A 102 6.05 6.11 4.77
C THR A 102 5.50 4.86 5.44
N ALA A 103 6.36 3.91 5.80
CA ALA A 103 5.93 2.68 6.47
C ALA A 103 5.19 2.96 7.80
N GLU A 104 5.71 3.89 8.61
CA GLU A 104 5.12 4.28 9.89
C GLU A 104 3.70 4.85 9.73
N LEU A 105 3.51 5.83 8.82
CA LEU A 105 2.20 6.41 8.59
C LEU A 105 1.25 5.37 7.99
N PHE A 106 1.72 4.56 7.04
CA PHE A 106 0.92 3.49 6.47
C PHE A 106 0.41 2.53 7.55
N ASP A 107 1.27 2.09 8.47
CA ASP A 107 0.89 1.21 9.57
C ASP A 107 -0.17 1.84 10.47
N PHE A 108 0.01 3.12 10.84
CA PHE A 108 -0.99 3.85 11.63
C PHE A 108 -2.38 3.84 10.97
N TRP A 109 -2.44 4.14 9.67
CA TRP A 109 -3.71 4.15 8.94
C TRP A 109 -4.29 2.73 8.76
N ASN A 110 -3.44 1.75 8.44
CA ASN A 110 -3.83 0.35 8.26
C ASN A 110 -4.40 -0.25 9.55
N GLN A 111 -3.75 -0.01 10.70
CA GLN A 111 -4.26 -0.39 12.03
C GLN A 111 -5.63 0.23 12.34
N ASN A 112 -5.89 1.42 11.79
CA ASN A 112 -7.17 2.12 11.88
C ASN A 112 -8.19 1.71 10.79
N LYS A 113 -7.96 0.56 10.14
CA LYS A 113 -8.84 -0.07 9.13
C LYS A 113 -8.96 0.73 7.83
N PHE A 114 -7.99 1.59 7.54
CA PHE A 114 -7.88 2.20 6.22
C PHE A 114 -7.10 1.27 5.29
N VAL A 115 -7.54 1.16 4.03
CA VAL A 115 -6.89 0.37 2.98
C VAL A 115 -6.37 1.27 1.88
N CYS A 116 -5.28 0.86 1.22
CA CYS A 116 -4.69 1.66 0.15
C CYS A 116 -5.46 1.42 -1.14
N VAL A 117 -5.77 2.51 -1.84
CA VAL A 117 -6.55 2.47 -3.09
C VAL A 117 -5.89 3.22 -4.22
N ARG A 118 -4.76 3.90 -3.94
CA ARG A 118 -3.91 4.52 -4.96
C ARG A 118 -2.55 4.85 -4.40
N LEU A 119 -1.50 4.56 -5.18
CA LEU A 119 -0.17 5.13 -5.00
C LEU A 119 0.19 6.01 -6.21
N GLY A 120 0.68 7.22 -5.95
CA GLY A 120 1.17 8.13 -6.98
C GLY A 120 2.49 7.63 -7.57
N VAL A 121 2.79 8.05 -8.80
CA VAL A 121 3.99 7.62 -9.57
C VAL A 121 5.14 8.63 -9.51
N LYS A 122 4.95 9.76 -8.82
CA LYS A 122 5.97 10.81 -8.66
C LYS A 122 6.23 11.05 -7.18
N GLN A 123 7.50 11.16 -6.83
CA GLN A 123 7.90 11.65 -5.52
C GLN A 123 7.63 13.16 -5.46
N ASP A 124 7.06 13.60 -4.33
CA ASP A 124 6.98 15.01 -4.02
C ASP A 124 8.40 15.57 -3.76
N GLN A 125 8.69 16.74 -4.31
CA GLN A 125 10.06 17.31 -4.30
C GLN A 125 10.53 17.72 -2.90
N ALA A 126 9.61 18.07 -2.01
CA ALA A 126 9.95 18.52 -0.66
C ALA A 126 10.15 17.32 0.28
N SER A 127 9.26 16.33 0.21
CA SER A 127 9.26 15.17 1.13
C SER A 127 10.01 13.94 0.61
N GLY A 128 10.28 13.86 -0.70
CA GLY A 128 10.80 12.65 -1.34
C GLY A 128 9.84 11.45 -1.30
N CYS A 129 8.60 11.64 -0.82
CA CYS A 129 7.63 10.57 -0.65
C CYS A 129 6.70 10.46 -1.87
N PHE A 130 6.23 9.26 -2.15
CA PHE A 130 5.12 9.06 -3.10
C PHE A 130 3.81 9.39 -2.39
N SER A 131 2.92 10.16 -3.03
CA SER A 131 1.59 10.38 -2.47
C SER A 131 0.78 9.09 -2.49
N THR A 132 0.09 8.78 -1.41
CA THR A 132 -0.86 7.65 -1.35
C THR A 132 -2.25 8.14 -0.98
N ILE A 133 -3.28 7.39 -1.38
CA ILE A 133 -4.66 7.57 -0.93
C ILE A 133 -5.10 6.29 -0.24
N LEU A 134 -5.58 6.46 0.99
CA LEU A 134 -6.18 5.40 1.78
C LEU A 134 -7.63 5.74 2.10
N VAL A 135 -8.47 4.70 2.20
CA VAL A 135 -9.90 4.84 2.49
C VAL A 135 -10.34 3.84 3.56
N LYS A 136 -11.32 4.22 4.37
CA LYS A 136 -11.99 3.34 5.32
C LYS A 136 -13.49 3.32 4.99
N PRO A 137 -14.05 2.18 4.59
CA PRO A 137 -15.50 2.08 4.36
C PRO A 137 -16.26 2.36 5.66
N LEU A 138 -17.30 3.17 5.57
CA LEU A 138 -18.24 3.43 6.67
C LEU A 138 -19.59 2.75 6.43
N LEU A 139 -20.00 2.64 5.17
CA LEU A 139 -21.17 1.87 4.76
C LEU A 139 -20.77 0.49 4.28
N SER A 140 -21.72 -0.44 4.31
CA SER A 140 -21.53 -1.85 3.98
C SER A 140 -21.13 -2.13 2.53
N HIS A 141 -21.17 -1.13 1.63
CA HIS A 141 -20.91 -1.35 0.21
C HIS A 141 -20.15 -0.20 -0.44
N LEU A 142 -18.91 -0.50 -0.85
CA LEU A 142 -18.12 0.28 -1.79
C LEU A 142 -17.70 -0.68 -2.91
N ASP A 143 -18.50 -0.79 -3.97
CA ASP A 143 -18.28 -1.74 -5.07
C ASP A 143 -16.90 -1.61 -5.71
N TRP A 144 -16.47 -0.38 -5.92
CA TRP A 144 -15.15 -0.03 -6.45
C TRP A 144 -13.96 -0.40 -5.54
N LEU A 145 -14.17 -0.73 -4.25
CA LEU A 145 -13.07 -0.88 -3.30
C LEU A 145 -12.19 -2.10 -3.59
N ALA A 146 -12.82 -3.22 -3.95
CA ALA A 146 -12.10 -4.46 -4.26
C ALA A 146 -11.20 -4.26 -5.48
N GLU A 147 -11.76 -3.69 -6.55
CA GLU A 147 -11.04 -3.33 -7.78
C GLU A 147 -9.92 -2.33 -7.51
N ALA A 148 -10.15 -1.31 -6.69
CA ALA A 148 -9.12 -0.32 -6.36
C ALA A 148 -7.91 -0.94 -5.66
N LYS A 149 -8.14 -1.85 -4.70
CA LYS A 149 -7.06 -2.58 -4.02
C LYS A 149 -6.28 -3.49 -4.99
N GLU A 150 -6.99 -4.17 -5.89
CA GLU A 150 -6.39 -5.01 -6.91
C GLU A 150 -5.52 -4.17 -7.86
N PHE A 151 -6.06 -3.03 -8.32
CA PHE A 151 -5.36 -2.11 -9.20
C PHE A 151 -4.05 -1.59 -8.59
N VAL A 152 -4.04 -1.25 -7.29
CA VAL A 152 -2.81 -0.87 -6.58
C VAL A 152 -1.76 -1.98 -6.66
N THR A 153 -2.16 -3.22 -6.38
CA THR A 153 -1.24 -4.37 -6.36
C THR A 153 -0.67 -4.64 -7.75
N GLN A 154 -1.54 -4.71 -8.77
CA GLN A 154 -1.13 -4.93 -10.17
C GLN A 154 -0.23 -3.80 -10.66
N SER A 155 -0.62 -2.54 -10.41
CA SER A 155 0.17 -1.38 -10.79
C SER A 155 1.53 -1.38 -10.12
N LEU A 156 1.62 -1.71 -8.82
CA LEU A 156 2.90 -1.79 -8.11
C LEU A 156 3.82 -2.87 -8.68
N LEU A 157 3.31 -4.05 -9.03
CA LEU A 157 4.13 -5.11 -9.62
C LEU A 157 4.70 -4.72 -10.99
N ASP A 158 4.00 -3.86 -11.73
CA ASP A 158 4.45 -3.31 -13.01
C ASP A 158 5.44 -2.14 -12.84
N THR A 159 5.14 -1.23 -11.92
CA THR A 159 5.82 0.08 -11.80
C THR A 159 6.97 0.11 -10.78
N ALA A 160 7.08 -0.89 -9.90
CA ALA A 160 8.18 -1.03 -8.94
C ALA A 160 9.59 -1.05 -9.55
N PRO A 161 9.84 -1.68 -10.72
CA PRO A 161 11.12 -1.58 -11.40
C PRO A 161 11.47 -0.21 -11.99
N ASP A 162 10.49 0.69 -12.11
CA ASP A 162 10.64 1.96 -12.82
C ASP A 162 10.29 3.13 -11.87
N TYR A 163 9.07 3.66 -11.95
CA TYR A 163 8.63 4.82 -11.19
C TYR A 163 8.79 4.66 -9.67
N HIS A 164 8.62 3.44 -9.14
CA HIS A 164 8.69 3.16 -7.70
C HIS A 164 9.97 2.43 -7.28
N LEU A 165 11.04 2.46 -8.09
CA LEU A 165 12.32 1.86 -7.72
C LEU A 165 12.85 2.38 -6.37
N ARG A 166 12.61 3.68 -6.11
CA ARG A 166 12.98 4.39 -4.88
C ARG A 166 12.00 4.23 -3.72
N LEU A 167 10.87 3.55 -3.91
CA LEU A 167 9.94 3.24 -2.82
C LEU A 167 10.64 2.32 -1.82
N GLN A 168 10.56 2.62 -0.52
CA GLN A 168 11.24 1.79 0.47
C GLN A 168 10.68 0.36 0.48
N ASN A 169 11.56 -0.64 0.62
CA ASN A 169 11.17 -2.05 0.55
C ASN A 169 10.20 -2.46 1.66
N ASP A 170 10.29 -1.84 2.84
CA ASP A 170 9.43 -2.09 3.98
C ASP A 170 8.00 -1.54 3.77
N LEU A 171 7.86 -0.43 3.05
CA LEU A 171 6.57 0.11 2.63
C LEU A 171 5.98 -0.71 1.47
N LEU A 172 6.79 -1.08 0.47
CA LEU A 172 6.35 -1.95 -0.63
C LEU A 172 5.86 -3.30 -0.10
N PHE A 173 6.58 -3.87 0.86
CA PHE A 173 6.17 -5.08 1.58
C PHE A 173 4.76 -4.96 2.17
N ARG A 174 4.47 -3.86 2.88
CA ARG A 174 3.15 -3.60 3.49
C ARG A 174 2.04 -3.39 2.46
N LEU A 175 2.35 -2.69 1.36
CA LEU A 175 1.40 -2.46 0.28
C LEU A 175 0.98 -3.76 -0.44
N LEU A 176 1.88 -4.75 -0.51
CA LEU A 176 1.61 -6.05 -1.11
C LEU A 176 0.77 -6.98 -0.22
N GLN A 177 0.56 -6.65 1.06
CA GLN A 177 -0.26 -7.45 1.98
C GLN A 177 -1.77 -7.30 1.76
N GLN A 178 -2.22 -6.56 0.73
CA GLN A 178 -3.63 -6.18 0.61
C GLN A 178 -4.52 -7.14 -0.20
N GLN A 179 -3.97 -7.98 -1.10
CA GLN A 179 -4.75 -8.88 -1.96
C GLN A 179 -3.99 -10.15 -2.39
N GLY A 180 -4.68 -11.30 -2.35
CA GLY A 180 -4.05 -12.61 -2.58
C GLY A 180 -4.54 -13.34 -3.80
N HIS A 181 -3.60 -13.93 -4.52
CA HIS A 181 -3.87 -14.93 -5.56
C HIS A 181 -3.33 -16.30 -5.13
N THR A 182 -3.63 -17.32 -5.93
CA THR A 182 -3.13 -18.67 -5.72
C THR A 182 -1.84 -18.89 -6.50
N THR A 183 -0.86 -19.53 -5.88
CA THR A 183 0.38 -19.95 -6.57
C THR A 183 0.17 -21.31 -7.24
N SER A 184 0.37 -21.37 -8.56
CA SER A 184 0.17 -22.58 -9.35
C SER A 184 1.15 -23.70 -8.98
N THR A 185 0.80 -24.97 -9.23
CA THR A 185 1.68 -26.13 -8.97
C THR A 185 3.00 -26.03 -9.75
N ARG A 186 2.95 -25.54 -10.99
CA ARG A 186 4.14 -25.31 -11.82
C ARG A 186 5.09 -24.33 -11.14
N ASP A 187 4.57 -23.20 -10.66
CA ASP A 187 5.38 -22.17 -10.01
C ASP A 187 5.99 -22.67 -8.71
N ARG A 188 5.23 -23.44 -7.91
CA ARG A 188 5.77 -24.08 -6.70
C ARG A 188 6.97 -24.98 -7.02
N ASN A 189 6.86 -25.82 -8.04
CA ASN A 189 7.95 -26.70 -8.48
C ASN A 189 9.15 -25.90 -8.97
N LEU A 190 8.92 -24.82 -9.73
CA LEU A 190 9.98 -23.97 -10.26
C LEU A 190 10.76 -23.27 -9.14
N ILE A 191 10.05 -22.72 -8.15
CA ILE A 191 10.61 -22.08 -6.95
C ILE A 191 11.40 -23.09 -6.13
N SER A 192 10.85 -24.29 -5.92
CA SER A 192 11.53 -25.38 -5.18
C SER A 192 12.83 -25.81 -5.85
N ASN A 193 12.81 -26.00 -7.18
CA ASN A 193 14.00 -26.35 -7.94
C ASN A 193 15.07 -25.26 -7.84
N TYR A 194 14.68 -23.97 -7.89
CA TYR A 194 15.60 -22.85 -7.72
C TYR A 194 16.29 -22.83 -6.36
N ALA A 195 15.51 -22.99 -5.29
CA ALA A 195 16.03 -23.02 -3.93
C ALA A 195 17.05 -24.14 -3.70
N ASN A 196 16.84 -25.31 -4.32
CA ASN A 196 17.75 -26.45 -4.27
C ASN A 196 18.93 -26.36 -5.27
N GLY A 197 19.01 -25.25 -6.02
CA GLY A 197 20.15 -24.90 -6.87
C GLY A 197 20.04 -25.29 -8.33
N GLY A 198 18.89 -25.80 -8.77
CA GLY A 198 18.54 -25.91 -10.19
C GLY A 198 18.02 -24.58 -10.75
N ASN A 199 17.78 -24.51 -12.07
CA ASN A 199 17.28 -23.32 -12.78
C ASN A 199 18.13 -22.04 -12.59
N SER A 200 17.83 -21.03 -13.39
CA SER A 200 18.33 -19.67 -13.15
C SER A 200 17.28 -18.85 -12.39
N PHE A 201 17.74 -17.81 -11.69
CA PHE A 201 16.84 -16.85 -11.06
C PHE A 201 15.91 -16.22 -12.09
N GLU A 202 16.43 -15.90 -13.28
CA GLU A 202 15.69 -15.26 -14.36
C GLU A 202 14.47 -16.09 -14.80
N THR A 203 14.60 -17.41 -14.85
CA THR A 203 13.49 -18.33 -15.19
C THR A 203 12.41 -18.34 -14.11
N CYS A 204 12.79 -18.29 -12.83
CA CYS A 204 11.86 -18.42 -11.70
C CYS A 204 11.41 -17.07 -11.10
N ARG A 205 11.97 -15.94 -11.54
CA ARG A 205 11.74 -14.61 -10.97
C ARG A 205 10.26 -14.24 -10.89
N SER A 206 9.50 -14.45 -11.97
CA SER A 206 8.06 -14.14 -11.99
C SER A 206 7.29 -15.03 -11.02
N ALA A 207 7.59 -16.33 -10.97
CA ALA A 207 6.99 -17.26 -10.02
C ALA A 207 7.28 -16.85 -8.56
N ILE A 208 8.52 -16.44 -8.26
CA ILE A 208 8.93 -15.93 -6.94
C ILE A 208 8.15 -14.65 -6.59
N ALA A 209 8.08 -13.68 -7.50
CA ALA A 209 7.37 -12.42 -7.27
C ALA A 209 5.87 -12.64 -7.01
N SER A 210 5.22 -13.46 -7.83
CA SER A 210 3.81 -13.83 -7.64
C SER A 210 3.59 -14.59 -6.34
N ALA A 211 4.44 -15.57 -6.02
CA ALA A 211 4.32 -16.31 -4.77
C ALA A 211 4.53 -15.43 -3.53
N MET A 212 5.44 -14.46 -3.59
CA MET A 212 5.65 -13.47 -2.54
C MET A 212 4.40 -12.60 -2.34
N ALA A 213 3.86 -11.99 -3.40
CA ALA A 213 2.63 -11.19 -3.30
C ALA A 213 1.45 -12.02 -2.75
N ASN A 214 1.35 -13.28 -3.14
CA ASN A 214 0.34 -14.22 -2.64
C ASN A 214 0.52 -14.57 -1.17
N LEU A 215 1.74 -14.74 -0.70
CA LEU A 215 2.00 -15.07 0.70
C LEU A 215 1.68 -13.88 1.60
N LEU A 216 2.15 -12.69 1.23
CA LEU A 216 1.99 -11.48 2.02
C LEU A 216 0.53 -11.10 2.24
N SER A 217 -0.32 -11.40 1.28
CA SER A 217 -1.75 -11.07 1.32
C SER A 217 -2.66 -12.08 2.01
N ASN A 218 -2.15 -13.27 2.31
CA ASN A 218 -2.95 -14.38 2.82
C ASN A 218 -3.25 -14.30 4.34
N GLY A 219 -3.18 -13.10 4.94
CA GLY A 219 -3.44 -12.87 6.37
C GLY A 219 -2.34 -13.37 7.30
N ASN A 220 -1.21 -13.84 6.76
CA ASN A 220 -0.05 -14.20 7.55
C ASN A 220 0.64 -12.92 8.02
N GLU A 221 0.78 -12.76 9.34
CA GLU A 221 1.55 -11.66 9.90
C GLU A 221 3.04 -11.93 9.72
N PHE A 222 3.62 -11.31 8.70
CA PHE A 222 5.05 -11.28 8.48
C PHE A 222 5.62 -9.94 8.95
N SER A 223 6.71 -9.97 9.71
CA SER A 223 7.55 -8.79 9.91
C SER A 223 8.49 -8.60 8.71
N PHE A 224 8.73 -7.34 8.36
CA PHE A 224 9.72 -7.00 7.36
C PHE A 224 11.13 -7.30 7.88
N ASP A 225 11.99 -7.88 7.04
CA ASP A 225 13.38 -8.14 7.33
C ASP A 225 14.25 -8.09 6.06
N MET A 226 15.55 -8.33 6.20
CA MET A 226 16.50 -8.28 5.09
C MET A 226 16.21 -9.31 4.00
N ASN A 227 15.67 -10.49 4.33
CA ASN A 227 15.33 -11.51 3.34
C ASN A 227 14.14 -11.07 2.48
N TRP A 228 13.12 -10.47 3.10
CA TRP A 228 12.03 -9.84 2.35
C TRP A 228 12.53 -8.67 1.51
N GLY A 229 13.39 -7.82 2.06
CA GLY A 229 14.04 -6.74 1.31
C GLY A 229 14.74 -7.26 0.05
N LEU A 230 15.56 -8.31 0.20
CA LEU A 230 16.30 -8.91 -0.92
C LEU A 230 15.37 -9.52 -1.98
N LEU A 231 14.34 -10.25 -1.55
CA LEU A 231 13.34 -10.83 -2.46
C LEU A 231 12.55 -9.75 -3.23
N ILE A 232 12.18 -8.66 -2.56
CA ILE A 232 11.49 -7.52 -3.18
C ILE A 232 12.42 -6.82 -4.18
N SER A 233 13.65 -6.47 -3.80
CA SER A 233 14.61 -5.82 -4.68
C SER A 233 14.90 -6.66 -5.94
N ALA A 234 15.08 -7.97 -5.79
CA ALA A 234 15.41 -8.85 -6.91
C ALA A 234 14.18 -9.26 -7.75
N GLY A 235 13.08 -9.61 -7.09
CA GLY A 235 11.89 -10.20 -7.71
C GLY A 235 10.91 -9.18 -8.26
N ILE A 236 10.64 -8.12 -7.48
CA ILE A 236 9.61 -7.11 -7.81
C ILE A 236 10.25 -5.88 -8.43
N LYS A 237 11.28 -5.29 -7.81
CA LYS A 237 11.99 -4.12 -8.37
C LYS A 237 12.96 -4.48 -9.49
N LYS A 238 13.24 -5.76 -9.70
CA LYS A 238 14.08 -6.29 -10.79
C LYS A 238 15.48 -5.63 -10.84
N MET A 239 16.03 -5.30 -9.68
CA MET A 239 17.38 -4.73 -9.58
C MET A 239 18.42 -5.71 -10.13
N SER A 240 19.45 -5.16 -10.75
CA SER A 240 20.56 -5.93 -11.30
C SER A 240 21.38 -6.59 -10.19
N TRP A 241 22.13 -7.63 -10.55
CA TRP A 241 23.03 -8.32 -9.63
C TRP A 241 24.05 -7.38 -8.96
N GLY A 242 24.49 -6.33 -9.65
CA GLY A 242 25.42 -5.33 -9.12
C GLY A 242 24.75 -4.41 -8.10
N GLU A 243 23.55 -3.91 -8.41
CA GLU A 243 22.78 -3.08 -7.49
C GLU A 243 22.40 -3.86 -6.22
N LEU A 244 21.98 -5.12 -6.36
CA LEU A 244 21.70 -6.00 -5.21
C LEU A 244 22.96 -6.26 -4.37
N ALA A 245 24.11 -6.45 -5.01
CA ALA A 245 25.36 -6.65 -4.29
C ALA A 245 25.74 -5.40 -3.48
N GLN A 246 25.61 -4.22 -4.08
CA GLN A 246 25.88 -2.95 -3.41
C GLN A 246 24.88 -2.66 -2.27
N GLU A 247 23.57 -2.81 -2.51
CA GLU A 247 22.51 -2.49 -1.54
C GLU A 247 22.59 -3.38 -0.30
N PHE A 248 22.88 -4.68 -0.48
CA PHE A 248 22.87 -5.67 0.61
C PHE A 248 24.27 -6.07 1.09
N GLY A 249 25.32 -5.38 0.65
CA GLY A 249 26.70 -5.62 1.13
C GLY A 249 27.31 -6.95 0.68
N PHE A 250 26.92 -7.47 -0.49
CA PHE A 250 27.52 -8.66 -1.07
C PHE A 250 28.67 -8.33 -2.02
N THR A 251 29.59 -9.27 -2.19
CA THR A 251 30.80 -9.11 -3.02
C THR A 251 30.55 -9.36 -4.52
N GLY A 252 29.37 -9.84 -4.90
CA GLY A 252 28.98 -10.05 -6.30
C GLY A 252 27.89 -11.11 -6.48
N LYS A 253 27.56 -11.39 -7.74
CA LYS A 253 26.43 -12.24 -8.16
C LYS A 253 26.33 -13.57 -7.39
N LYS A 254 27.43 -14.32 -7.24
CA LYS A 254 27.41 -15.63 -6.57
C LYS A 254 26.89 -15.57 -5.13
N GLN A 255 27.28 -14.53 -4.39
CA GLN A 255 26.85 -14.35 -3.00
C GLN A 255 25.40 -13.87 -2.93
N VAL A 256 24.99 -12.96 -3.83
CA VAL A 256 23.60 -12.52 -3.97
C VAL A 256 22.69 -13.72 -4.27
N GLU A 257 23.05 -14.54 -5.26
CA GLU A 257 22.24 -15.69 -5.66
C GLU A 257 22.15 -16.75 -4.55
N LYS A 258 23.24 -17.00 -3.83
CA LYS A 258 23.22 -17.87 -2.65
C LYS A 258 22.26 -17.34 -1.58
N ALA A 259 22.31 -16.04 -1.29
CA ALA A 259 21.41 -15.41 -0.32
C ALA A 259 19.94 -15.45 -0.79
N LEU A 260 19.67 -15.22 -2.08
CA LEU A 260 18.33 -15.35 -2.66
C LEU A 260 17.77 -16.76 -2.50
N ARG A 261 18.56 -17.81 -2.76
CA ARG A 261 18.09 -19.19 -2.56
C ARG A 261 17.70 -19.46 -1.11
N VAL A 262 18.50 -18.97 -0.15
CA VAL A 262 18.17 -19.07 1.29
C VAL A 262 16.89 -18.31 1.61
N ALA A 263 16.76 -17.07 1.14
CA ALA A 263 15.56 -16.25 1.36
C ALA A 263 14.30 -16.90 0.75
N VAL A 264 14.39 -17.47 -0.45
CA VAL A 264 13.30 -18.22 -1.09
C VAL A 264 12.92 -19.44 -0.25
N SER A 265 13.89 -20.23 0.22
CA SER A 265 13.60 -21.37 1.09
C SER A 265 12.88 -20.94 2.36
N ASP A 266 13.42 -19.93 3.05
CA ASP A 266 12.97 -19.56 4.39
C ASP A 266 11.65 -18.79 4.42
N ARG A 267 11.41 -17.94 3.41
CA ARG A 267 10.24 -17.06 3.36
C ARG A 267 9.14 -17.58 2.45
N ILE A 268 9.48 -18.25 1.35
CA ILE A 268 8.50 -18.68 0.36
C ILE A 268 8.16 -20.15 0.53
N ILE A 269 9.13 -21.06 0.40
CA ILE A 269 8.85 -22.51 0.38
C ILE A 269 8.24 -23.00 1.69
N ARG A 270 8.82 -22.62 2.84
CA ARG A 270 8.27 -23.01 4.16
C ARG A 270 6.79 -22.63 4.31
N ASN A 271 6.41 -21.44 3.83
CA ASN A 271 5.04 -20.94 3.95
C ASN A 271 4.09 -21.45 2.86
N LEU A 272 4.61 -22.00 1.76
CA LEU A 272 3.80 -22.68 0.73
C LEU A 272 3.47 -24.13 1.08
N GLN A 273 4.26 -24.77 1.95
CA GLN A 273 4.07 -26.16 2.39
C GLN A 273 3.19 -26.30 3.63
N CYS A 274 2.98 -25.23 4.39
CA CYS A 274 2.10 -25.19 5.57
C CYS A 274 0.61 -24.98 5.24
N LYS A 275 0.21 -25.09 3.97
CA LYS A 275 -1.18 -25.03 3.49
C LYS A 275 -1.50 -26.28 2.68
#